data_AF-A0A0F9D3D9-F1
#
_entry.id   AF-A0A0F9D3D9-F1
#
_cell.length_a   1.000
_cell.length_b   1.000
_cell.length_c   1.000
_cell.angle_alpha   90.00
_cell.angle_beta   90.00
_cell.angle_gamma   90.00
#
_symmetry.space_group_name_H-M   'P 1'
#
loop_
_entity.id
_entity.type
_entity.pdbx_description
1 polymer ?
#
loop_
_entity_poly.entity_id
_entity_poly.type
_entity_poly.pdbx_seq_one_letter_code
_entity_poly.pdbx_strand_id
1 'polypeptide(L)'
;EADEFLKGHDKSKARLQQVADLIEGFETPYGMELLSSVHWVAKQDDPRATDEDSAIAAVQEWNERKRGMFKPQHIRIAYRQLQKQGWLS
;
A
#
# COMPACT_ATOMS: atom_id res chain seq x y z
N GLU A 1 23.98 -10.75 -31.20
CA GLU A 1 23.40 -11.71 -30.23
C GLU A 1 23.65 -11.27 -28.79
N ALA A 2 23.10 -10.12 -28.38
CA ALA A 2 23.10 -9.65 -26.99
C ALA A 2 21.74 -9.07 -26.58
N ASP A 3 20.93 -8.64 -27.55
CA ASP A 3 19.60 -8.05 -27.31
C ASP A 3 18.47 -9.08 -27.15
N GLU A 4 18.69 -10.37 -27.45
CA GLU A 4 17.65 -11.39 -27.30
C GLU A 4 17.48 -11.94 -25.88
N PHE A 5 18.44 -11.69 -24.98
CA PHE A 5 18.36 -12.16 -23.59
C PHE A 5 17.49 -11.27 -22.68
N LEU A 6 17.17 -10.04 -23.09
CA LEU A 6 16.45 -9.07 -22.25
C LEU A 6 14.92 -9.10 -22.40
N LYS A 7 14.39 -9.76 -23.45
CA LYS A 7 12.94 -9.79 -23.76
C LYS A 7 12.08 -10.53 -22.72
N GLY A 8 12.69 -11.27 -21.80
CA GLY A 8 11.98 -12.00 -20.74
C GLY A 8 11.67 -11.21 -19.47
N HIS A 9 12.28 -10.02 -19.27
CA HIS A 9 12.30 -9.34 -17.97
C HIS A 9 11.60 -7.97 -17.90
N ASP A 10 11.06 -7.45 -19.00
CA ASP A 10 10.44 -6.11 -19.01
C ASP A 10 9.22 -6.00 -18.09
N LYS A 11 8.39 -7.05 -18.04
CA LYS A 11 7.25 -7.12 -17.10
C LYS A 11 7.69 -7.17 -15.65
N SER A 12 8.80 -7.86 -15.37
CA SER A 12 9.36 -7.97 -14.01
C SER A 12 9.96 -6.65 -13.56
N LYS A 13 10.65 -5.94 -14.46
CA LYS A 13 11.15 -4.57 -14.21
C LYS A 13 10.01 -3.58 -13.97
N ALA A 14 8.94 -3.65 -14.76
CA ALA A 14 7.77 -2.78 -14.60
C ALA A 14 7.09 -2.99 -13.23
N ARG A 15 6.87 -4.24 -12.82
CA ARG A 15 6.31 -4.55 -11.49
C ARG A 15 7.21 -4.10 -10.35
N LEU A 16 8.52 -4.27 -10.51
CA LEU A 16 9.49 -3.80 -9.52
C LEU A 16 9.43 -2.29 -9.38
N GLN A 17 9.32 -1.56 -10.49
CA GLN A 17 9.17 -0.11 -10.48
C GLN A 17 7.86 0.31 -9.81
N GLN A 18 6.74 -0.35 -10.11
CA GLN A 18 5.45 -0.06 -9.46
C GLN A 18 5.51 -0.25 -7.94
N VAL A 19 6.23 -1.26 -7.46
CA VAL A 19 6.44 -1.48 -6.03
C VAL A 19 7.39 -0.42 -5.46
N ALA A 20 8.48 -0.08 -6.17
CA ALA A 20 9.41 0.97 -5.75
C ALA A 20 8.69 2.32 -5.59
N ASP A 21 7.88 2.71 -6.57
CA ASP A 21 7.09 3.94 -6.56
C ASP A 21 6.02 3.92 -5.46
N LEU A 22 5.47 2.74 -5.17
CA LEU A 22 4.51 2.55 -4.09
C LEU A 22 5.14 2.77 -2.71
N ILE A 23 6.31 2.19 -2.47
CA ILE A 23 6.95 2.18 -1.14
C ILE A 23 7.81 3.41 -0.87
N GLU A 24 7.95 4.34 -1.83
CA GLU A 24 8.69 5.58 -1.65
C GLU A 24 8.16 6.37 -0.43
N GLY A 25 9.02 6.59 0.57
CA GLY A 25 8.67 7.21 1.85
C GLY A 25 8.04 6.27 2.90
N PHE A 26 7.91 4.98 2.59
CA PHE A 26 7.36 3.92 3.45
C PHE A 26 8.33 2.75 3.68
N GLU A 27 9.62 2.90 3.37
CA GLU A 27 10.61 1.81 3.32
C GLU A 27 10.99 1.24 4.69
N THR A 28 10.62 1.93 5.77
CA THR A 28 10.84 1.44 7.13
C THR A 28 9.89 0.28 7.45
N PRO A 29 10.23 -0.61 8.42
CA PRO A 29 9.30 -1.66 8.86
C PRO A 29 7.91 -1.13 9.25
N TYR A 30 7.87 0.03 9.91
CA TYR A 30 6.64 0.73 10.24
C TYR A 30 5.84 1.15 9.00
N GLY A 31 6.51 1.77 8.02
CA GLY A 31 5.89 2.22 6.78
C GLY A 31 5.33 1.08 5.96
N MET A 32 6.05 -0.03 5.86
CA MET A 32 5.62 -1.23 5.14
C MET A 32 4.43 -1.91 5.84
N GLU A 33 4.43 -2.03 7.17
CA GLU A 33 3.29 -2.58 7.91
C GLU A 33 2.05 -1.67 7.76
N LEU A 34 2.25 -0.35 7.80
CA LEU A 34 1.17 0.62 7.58
C LEU A 34 0.59 0.50 6.17
N LEU A 35 1.42 0.57 5.14
CA LEU A 35 0.99 0.57 3.74
C LEU A 35 0.24 -0.72 3.39
N SER A 36 0.77 -1.87 3.84
CA SER A 36 0.12 -3.17 3.65
C SER A 36 -1.20 -3.29 4.42
N SER A 37 -1.27 -2.77 5.65
CA SER A 37 -2.51 -2.74 6.45
C SER A 37 -3.60 -1.91 5.77
N VAL A 38 -3.25 -0.71 5.28
CA VAL A 38 -4.19 0.18 4.60
C VAL A 38 -4.65 -0.42 3.26
N HIS A 39 -3.73 -1.03 2.51
CA HIS A 39 -4.08 -1.73 1.27
C HIS A 39 -5.05 -2.89 1.52
N TRP A 40 -4.87 -3.64 2.60
CA TRP A 40 -5.77 -4.74 2.95
C TRP A 40 -7.19 -4.24 3.23
N VAL A 41 -7.35 -3.19 4.06
CA VAL A 41 -8.69 -2.66 4.37
C VAL A 41 -9.40 -2.09 3.14
N ALA A 42 -8.65 -1.59 2.17
CA ALA A 42 -9.21 -1.02 0.94
C ALA A 42 -9.54 -2.08 -0.14
N LYS A 43 -8.86 -3.23 -0.17
CA LYS A 43 -9.03 -4.24 -1.24
C LYS A 43 -9.67 -5.55 -0.80
N GLN A 44 -9.47 -5.97 0.44
CA GLN A 44 -9.80 -7.32 0.88
C GLN A 44 -10.83 -7.37 2.00
N ASP A 45 -10.94 -6.29 2.79
CA ASP A 45 -11.88 -6.24 3.92
C ASP A 45 -13.34 -6.20 3.46
N ASP A 46 -14.25 -6.53 4.39
CA ASP A 46 -15.70 -6.49 4.16
C ASP A 46 -16.39 -5.82 5.36
N PRO A 47 -16.88 -4.57 5.21
CA PRO A 47 -16.87 -3.75 3.99
C PRO A 47 -15.48 -3.19 3.67
N ARG A 48 -15.19 -3.00 2.37
CA ARG A 48 -13.97 -2.33 1.92
C ARG A 48 -13.99 -0.85 2.28
N ALA A 49 -12.84 -0.32 2.70
CA ALA A 49 -12.64 1.12 2.80
C ALA A 49 -12.65 1.76 1.40
N THR A 50 -13.55 2.71 1.18
CA THR A 50 -13.74 3.40 -0.11
C THR A 50 -13.22 4.84 -0.10
N ASP A 51 -12.79 5.32 1.07
CA ASP A 51 -12.20 6.64 1.28
C ASP A 51 -11.19 6.62 2.44
N GLU A 52 -10.54 7.76 2.69
CA GLU A 52 -9.53 7.92 3.74
C GLU A 52 -10.10 7.67 5.15
N ASP A 53 -11.34 8.09 5.40
CA ASP A 53 -11.93 8.06 6.74
C ASP A 53 -12.43 6.65 7.11
N SER A 54 -13.01 5.93 6.15
CA SER A 54 -13.33 4.51 6.28
C SER A 54 -12.08 3.64 6.45
N ALA A 55 -10.97 3.98 5.79
CA ALA A 55 -9.69 3.29 6.01
C ALA A 55 -9.14 3.53 7.42
N ILE A 56 -9.28 4.75 7.96
CA ILE A 56 -8.92 5.07 9.35
C ILE A 56 -9.78 4.26 10.31
N ALA A 57 -11.10 4.24 10.13
CA ALA A 57 -12.01 3.49 10.98
C ALA A 57 -11.67 1.99 10.97
N ALA A 58 -11.55 1.37 9.80
CA ALA A 58 -11.27 -0.06 9.66
C ALA A 58 -9.93 -0.47 10.31
N VAL A 59 -8.86 0.30 10.08
CA VAL A 59 -7.55 0.01 10.69
C VAL A 59 -7.58 0.17 12.21
N GLN A 60 -8.36 1.12 12.72
CA GLN A 60 -8.52 1.32 14.17
C GLN A 60 -9.39 0.24 14.84
N GLU A 61 -10.25 -0.45 14.11
CA GLU A 61 -11.12 -1.49 14.64
C GLU A 61 -10.43 -2.85 14.79
N TRP A 62 -9.33 -3.10 14.05
CA TRP A 62 -8.65 -4.39 14.02
C TRP A 62 -8.19 -4.96 15.38
N ASN A 63 -7.33 -4.24 16.12
CA ASN A 63 -6.91 -4.60 17.47
C ASN A 63 -6.24 -3.42 18.16
N GLU A 64 -6.16 -3.47 19.50
CA GLU A 64 -5.56 -2.40 20.31
C GLU A 64 -4.11 -2.08 19.93
N ARG A 65 -3.33 -3.11 19.56
CA ARG A 65 -1.93 -2.93 19.11
C ARG A 65 -1.84 -2.04 17.88
N LYS A 66 -2.59 -2.37 16.82
CA LYS A 66 -2.58 -1.63 15.55
C LYS A 66 -3.20 -0.25 15.69
N ARG A 67 -4.24 -0.11 16.53
CA ARG A 67 -4.83 1.18 16.89
C ARG A 67 -3.82 2.13 17.54
N GLY A 68 -3.00 1.63 18.47
CA GLY A 68 -1.95 2.44 19.12
C GLY A 68 -0.77 2.76 18.22
N MET A 69 -0.49 1.89 17.25
CA MET A 69 0.68 2.00 16.36
C MET A 69 0.43 2.95 15.18
N PHE A 70 -0.77 2.94 14.58
CA PHE A 70 -1.06 3.73 13.38
C PHE A 70 -1.84 5.00 13.70
N LYS A 71 -1.16 6.15 13.59
CA LYS A 71 -1.81 7.46 13.72
C LYS A 71 -2.77 7.68 12.53
N PRO A 72 -3.96 8.29 12.74
CA PRO A 72 -4.90 8.60 11.67
C PRO A 72 -4.26 9.32 10.48
N GLN A 73 -3.37 10.27 10.75
CA GLN A 73 -2.68 11.03 9.71
C GLN A 73 -1.76 10.16 8.85
N HIS A 74 -1.10 9.15 9.44
CA HIS A 74 -0.24 8.24 8.69
C HIS A 74 -1.08 7.32 7.78
N ILE A 75 -2.21 6.81 8.31
CA ILE A 75 -3.17 6.02 7.53
C ILE A 75 -3.66 6.80 6.33
N ARG A 76 -4.02 8.07 6.53
CA ARG A 76 -4.46 8.98 5.46
C ARG A 76 -3.42 9.13 4.36
N ILE A 77 -2.14 9.35 4.72
CA ILE A 77 -1.05 9.48 3.76
C ILE A 77 -0.85 8.17 3.00
N ALA A 78 -0.87 7.02 3.69
CA ALA A 78 -0.77 5.70 3.06
C ALA A 78 -1.92 5.42 2.08
N TYR A 79 -3.15 5.78 2.44
CA TYR A 79 -4.31 5.62 1.57
C TYR A 79 -4.16 6.45 0.28
N ARG A 80 -3.75 7.72 0.40
CA ARG A 80 -3.47 8.60 -0.74
C ARG A 80 -2.36 8.06 -1.62
N GLN A 81 -1.30 7.49 -1.04
CA GLN A 81 -0.22 6.87 -1.80
C GLN A 81 -0.73 5.69 -2.63
N LEU A 82 -1.52 4.80 -2.02
CA LEU A 82 -2.15 3.67 -2.72
C LEU A 82 -3.08 4.14 -3.85
N GLN A 83 -3.86 5.20 -3.60
CA GLN A 83 -4.75 5.77 -4.61
C GLN A 83 -3.96 6.39 -5.77
N LYS A 84 -2.96 7.22 -5.46
CA LYS A 84 -2.10 7.91 -6.44
C LYS A 84 -1.39 6.92 -7.35
N GLN A 85 -0.94 5.80 -6.80
CA GLN A 85 -0.21 4.76 -7.53
C GLN A 85 -1.14 3.72 -8.19
N GLY A 86 -2.47 3.89 -8.09
CA GLY A 86 -3.43 3.00 -8.77
C GLY A 86 -3.59 1.62 -8.14
N TRP A 87 -3.27 1.46 -6.85
CA TRP A 87 -3.39 0.18 -6.14
C TRP A 87 -4.79 -0.06 -5.55
N LEU A 88 -5.66 0.96 -5.55
CA LEU A 88 -7.02 0.85 -5.03
C LEU A 88 -8.06 0.42 -6.08
N SER A 89 -7.78 0.65 -7.38
CA SER A 89 -8.65 0.25 -8.50
C SER A 89 -8.74 -1.25 -8.70
#